data_AF-A0A7W7K2M1-F1
#
_entry.id   AF-A0A7W7K2M1-F1
#
_cell.length_a   1.000
_cell.length_b   1.000
_cell.length_c   1.000
_cell.angle_alpha   90.00
_cell.angle_beta   90.00
_cell.angle_gamma   90.00
#
_symmetry.space_group_name_H-M   'P 1'
#
loop_
_entity.id
_entity.type
_entity.pdbx_description
1 polymer ?
#
loop_
_entity_poly.entity_id
_entity_poly.type
_entity_poly.pdbx_seq_one_letter_code
_entity_poly.pdbx_strand_id
1 'polypeptide(L)'
;MRLSDLKCGGPAWLFGWATAVFLPGLLIAFERHGLDRLPANVWKMGDDIGPAAKLLLGALLILCFWLATRIRIGQLNLRAALGGLAAMLLTLGLIPAAYSRGFGIGLTGARFDLAVLPWYAVGAVAAGLVFALSLARCRARNPAPRP
;
A
#
# COMPACT_ATOMS: atom_id res chain seq x y z
N MET A 1 -12.39 -18.61 -5.60
CA MET A 1 -10.99 -18.17 -5.83
C MET A 1 -10.19 -19.44 -6.04
N ARG A 2 -9.42 -19.60 -7.12
CA ARG A 2 -8.64 -20.84 -7.27
C ARG A 2 -7.56 -20.86 -6.19
N LEU A 3 -7.24 -22.02 -5.62
CA LEU A 3 -6.20 -22.15 -4.59
C LEU A 3 -4.85 -21.58 -5.07
N SER A 4 -4.59 -21.66 -6.37
CA SER A 4 -3.43 -21.05 -7.04
C SER A 4 -3.43 -19.51 -6.99
N ASP A 5 -4.59 -18.86 -7.03
CA ASP A 5 -4.69 -17.39 -6.92
C ASP A 5 -4.36 -16.91 -5.50
N LEU A 6 -4.65 -17.72 -4.47
CA LEU A 6 -4.30 -17.40 -3.08
C LEU A 6 -2.80 -17.54 -2.81
N LYS A 7 -2.16 -18.59 -3.36
CA LYS A 7 -0.72 -18.83 -3.21
C LYS A 7 0.14 -17.66 -3.72
N CYS A 8 -0.25 -17.05 -4.84
CA CYS A 8 0.47 -15.90 -5.38
C CYS A 8 -0.09 -14.55 -4.90
N GLY A 9 -1.40 -14.45 -4.68
CA GLY A 9 -2.06 -13.22 -4.26
C GLY A 9 -1.68 -12.78 -2.84
N GLY A 10 -1.58 -13.72 -1.90
CA GLY A 10 -1.24 -13.43 -0.51
C GLY A 10 0.13 -12.74 -0.35
N PRO A 11 1.23 -13.36 -0.81
CA PRO A 11 2.55 -12.73 -0.75
C PRO A 11 2.62 -11.41 -1.54
N ALA A 12 2.01 -11.35 -2.73
CA ALA A 12 1.98 -10.12 -3.53
C ALA A 12 1.27 -8.97 -2.80
N TRP A 13 0.15 -9.26 -2.14
CA TRP A 13 -0.55 -8.30 -1.29
C TRP A 13 0.32 -7.87 -0.11
N LEU A 14 0.97 -8.81 0.58
CA LEU A 14 1.81 -8.50 1.73
C LEU A 14 2.94 -7.53 1.36
N PHE A 15 3.61 -7.76 0.22
CA PHE A 15 4.64 -6.84 -0.27
C PHE A 15 4.06 -5.47 -0.62
N GLY A 16 2.92 -5.42 -1.33
CA GLY A 16 2.25 -4.16 -1.63
C GLY A 16 1.83 -3.40 -0.37
N TRP A 17 1.27 -4.08 0.62
CA TRP A 17 0.89 -3.50 1.91
C TRP A 17 2.09 -2.94 2.67
N ALA A 18 3.19 -3.70 2.77
CA ALA A 18 4.42 -3.22 3.39
C ALA A 18 4.94 -1.96 2.68
N THR A 19 4.95 -1.94 1.34
CA THR A 19 5.31 -0.74 0.57
C THR A 19 4.39 0.43 0.91
N ALA A 20 3.07 0.23 0.96
CA ALA A 20 2.11 1.29 1.24
C ALA A 20 2.26 1.88 2.66
N VAL A 21 2.69 1.08 3.63
CA VAL A 21 2.89 1.51 5.03
C VAL A 21 4.22 2.22 5.22
N PHE A 22 5.32 1.62 4.74
CA PHE A 22 6.66 2.08 5.07
C PHE A 22 7.21 3.13 4.09
N LEU A 23 6.84 3.07 2.80
CA LEU A 23 7.40 3.98 1.80
C LEU A 23 6.96 5.45 2.00
N PRO A 24 5.69 5.78 2.28
CA PRO A 24 5.32 7.17 2.59
C PRO A 24 6.07 7.69 3.83
N GLY A 25 6.14 6.88 4.89
CA GLY A 25 6.84 7.24 6.12
C GLY A 25 8.34 7.50 5.89
N LEU A 26 8.98 6.66 5.08
CA LEU A 26 10.37 6.85 4.64
C LEU A 26 10.55 8.18 3.91
N LEU A 27 9.68 8.51 2.95
CA LEU A 27 9.78 9.73 2.14
C LEU A 27 9.56 10.98 2.99
N ILE A 28 8.55 10.96 3.87
CA ILE A 28 8.28 12.07 4.81
C ILE A 28 9.43 12.26 5.79
N ALA A 29 10.00 11.17 6.33
CA ALA A 29 11.12 11.25 7.25
C ALA A 29 12.40 11.75 6.56
N PHE A 30 12.66 11.27 5.34
CA PHE A 30 13.80 11.71 4.53
C PHE A 30 13.72 13.22 4.24
N GLU A 31 12.55 13.73 3.86
CA GLU A 31 12.34 15.16 3.60
C GLU A 31 12.56 16.02 4.86
N ARG A 32 12.13 15.54 6.04
CA ARG A 32 12.19 16.31 7.30
C ARG A 32 13.55 16.24 8.01
N HIS A 33 14.26 15.13 7.89
CA HIS A 33 15.42 14.82 8.72
C HIS A 33 16.69 14.48 7.94
N GLY A 34 16.63 14.41 6.60
CA GLY A 34 17.77 14.01 5.78
C GLY A 34 18.14 12.53 5.94
N LEU A 35 19.36 12.16 5.53
CA LEU A 35 19.86 10.76 5.53
C LEU A 35 20.29 10.25 6.91
N ASP A 36 20.55 11.15 7.85
CA ASP A 36 21.08 10.80 9.15
C ASP A 36 20.01 10.08 9.97
N ARG A 37 20.33 8.86 10.43
CA ARG A 37 19.45 7.96 11.21
C ARG A 37 18.22 7.46 10.45
N LEU A 38 18.26 7.44 9.11
CA LEU A 38 17.14 6.98 8.28
C LEU A 38 16.53 5.63 8.70
N PRO A 39 17.32 4.56 8.95
CA PRO A 39 16.75 3.26 9.32
C PRO A 39 15.95 3.35 10.63
N ALA A 40 16.51 4.02 11.65
CA ALA A 40 15.84 4.19 12.94
C ALA A 40 14.55 5.02 12.80
N ASN A 41 14.58 6.09 11.98
CA ASN A 41 13.43 6.94 11.75
C ASN A 41 12.30 6.20 11.02
N VAL A 42 12.63 5.35 10.04
CA VAL A 42 11.64 4.54 9.30
C VAL A 42 10.96 3.52 10.22
N TRP A 43 11.75 2.84 11.06
CA TRP A 43 11.23 1.90 12.05
C TRP A 43 10.29 2.59 13.04
N LYS A 44 10.74 3.73 13.60
CA LYS A 44 9.93 4.54 14.51
C LYS A 44 8.63 5.01 13.87
N MET A 45 8.68 5.52 12.63
CA MET A 45 7.48 5.95 11.91
C MET A 45 6.52 4.78 11.70
N GLY A 46 7.05 3.59 11.41
CA GLY A 46 6.28 2.36 11.35
C GLY A 46 5.53 2.06 12.65
N ASP A 47 6.18 2.23 13.80
CA ASP A 47 5.57 2.02 15.12
C ASP A 47 4.58 3.12 15.52
N ASP A 48 4.83 4.35 15.09
CA ASP A 48 3.97 5.50 15.33
C ASP A 48 2.62 5.35 14.62
N ILE A 49 2.60 4.74 13.42
CA ILE A 49 1.36 4.42 12.70
C ILE A 49 0.52 3.42 13.51
N GLY A 50 -0.67 3.87 13.91
CA GLY A 50 -1.61 3.06 14.68
C GLY A 50 -2.04 1.77 13.98
N PRO A 51 -2.33 0.69 14.74
CA PRO A 51 -2.70 -0.61 14.17
C PRO A 51 -3.99 -0.52 13.34
N ALA A 52 -4.95 0.32 13.75
CA ALA A 52 -6.20 0.52 13.00
C ALA A 52 -5.96 1.07 11.59
N ALA A 53 -5.03 2.02 11.42
CA ALA A 53 -4.68 2.57 10.11
C ALA A 53 -4.06 1.50 9.20
N LYS A 54 -3.14 0.70 9.74
CA LYS A 54 -2.50 -0.42 9.03
C LYS A 54 -3.51 -1.47 8.57
N LEU A 55 -4.46 -1.84 9.45
CA LEU A 55 -5.48 -2.83 9.16
C LEU A 55 -6.49 -2.32 8.13
N LEU A 56 -6.96 -1.07 8.27
CA LEU A 56 -7.88 -0.47 7.30
C LEU A 56 -7.24 -0.36 5.92
N LEU A 57 -6.00 0.16 5.84
CA LEU A 57 -5.25 0.22 4.60
C LEU A 57 -5.03 -1.16 4.00
N GLY A 58 -4.65 -2.14 4.83
CA GLY A 58 -4.49 -3.53 4.44
C GLY A 58 -5.76 -4.11 3.82
N ALA A 59 -6.90 -3.97 4.49
CA ALA A 59 -8.20 -4.46 4.03
C ALA A 59 -8.63 -3.81 2.70
N LEU A 60 -8.47 -2.49 2.58
CA LEU A 60 -8.78 -1.77 1.35
C LEU A 60 -7.84 -2.17 0.20
N LEU A 61 -6.55 -2.38 0.47
CA LEU A 61 -5.61 -2.90 -0.52
C LEU A 61 -5.98 -4.31 -0.98
N ILE A 62 -6.39 -5.22 -0.07
CA ILE A 62 -6.88 -6.55 -0.45
C ILE A 62 -8.04 -6.41 -1.44
N LEU A 63 -9.03 -5.59 -1.09
CA LEU A 63 -10.23 -5.38 -1.89
C LEU A 63 -9.89 -4.79 -3.27
N CYS A 64 -9.13 -3.69 -3.30
CA CYS A 64 -8.76 -3.00 -4.54
C CYS A 64 -7.87 -3.87 -5.45
N PHE A 65 -6.90 -4.60 -4.89
CA PHE A 65 -6.05 -5.49 -5.68
C PHE A 65 -6.82 -6.72 -6.17
N TRP A 66 -7.73 -7.26 -5.35
CA TRP A 66 -8.62 -8.32 -5.79
C TRP A 66 -9.46 -7.86 -6.99
N LEU A 67 -10.11 -6.69 -6.90
CA LEU A 67 -10.86 -6.09 -8.02
C LEU A 67 -9.95 -5.86 -9.24
N ALA A 68 -8.74 -5.34 -9.02
CA ALA A 68 -7.76 -5.14 -10.08
C ALA A 68 -7.46 -6.44 -10.82
N THR A 69 -7.40 -7.59 -10.16
CA THR A 69 -7.20 -8.89 -10.85
C THR A 69 -8.44 -9.43 -11.57
N ARG A 70 -9.65 -8.98 -11.19
CA ARG A 70 -10.92 -9.43 -11.78
C ARG A 70 -11.28 -8.69 -13.06
N ILE A 71 -10.99 -7.40 -13.10
CA ILE A 71 -11.24 -6.56 -14.28
C ILE A 71 -10.28 -7.01 -15.39
N ARG A 72 -10.77 -7.29 -16.60
CA ARG A 72 -9.91 -7.72 -17.74
C ARG A 72 -9.47 -6.59 -18.66
N ILE A 73 -9.88 -5.36 -18.38
CA ILE A 73 -9.60 -4.19 -19.20
C ILE A 73 -8.25 -3.58 -18.79
N GLY A 74 -7.39 -3.32 -19.77
CA GLY A 74 -6.12 -2.63 -19.60
C GLY A 74 -5.03 -3.44 -18.89
N GLN A 75 -3.87 -2.81 -18.68
CA GLN A 75 -2.69 -3.43 -18.07
C GLN A 75 -2.88 -3.63 -16.56
N LEU A 76 -2.46 -4.79 -16.02
CA LEU A 76 -2.57 -5.09 -14.59
C LEU A 76 -1.82 -4.07 -13.74
N ASN A 77 -0.65 -3.62 -14.19
CA ASN A 77 0.18 -2.63 -13.47
C ASN A 77 -0.59 -1.32 -13.25
N LEU A 78 -1.27 -0.82 -14.29
CA LEU A 78 -2.06 0.41 -14.20
C LEU A 78 -3.25 0.23 -13.26
N ARG A 79 -4.01 -0.87 -13.40
CA ARG A 79 -5.14 -1.18 -12.51
C ARG A 79 -4.71 -1.30 -11.06
N ALA A 80 -3.59 -1.97 -10.79
CA ALA A 80 -3.07 -2.13 -9.44
C ALA A 80 -2.54 -0.81 -8.86
N ALA A 81 -1.86 0.02 -9.66
CA ALA A 81 -1.44 1.35 -9.24
C ALA A 81 -2.65 2.24 -8.86
N LEU A 82 -3.69 2.27 -9.70
CA LEU A 82 -4.94 2.98 -9.41
C LEU A 82 -5.65 2.39 -8.19
N GLY A 83 -5.66 1.06 -8.05
CA GLY A 83 -6.21 0.38 -6.88
C GLY A 83 -5.49 0.73 -5.58
N GLY A 84 -4.16 0.83 -5.62
CA GLY A 84 -3.35 1.30 -4.49
C GLY A 84 -3.70 2.73 -4.11
N LEU A 85 -3.75 3.64 -5.09
CA LEU A 85 -4.12 5.03 -4.88
C LEU A 85 -5.54 5.16 -4.30
N ALA A 86 -6.52 4.44 -4.85
CA ALA A 86 -7.88 4.42 -4.35
C ALA A 86 -7.94 3.91 -2.89
N ALA A 87 -7.25 2.82 -2.57
CA ALA A 87 -7.18 2.29 -1.21
C ALA A 87 -6.60 3.31 -0.22
N MET A 88 -5.53 4.02 -0.61
CA MET A 88 -4.92 5.06 0.23
C MET A 88 -5.87 6.24 0.48
N LEU A 89 -6.49 6.77 -0.58
CA LEU A 89 -7.44 7.89 -0.46
C LEU A 89 -8.67 7.51 0.36
N LEU A 90 -9.20 6.29 0.16
CA LEU A 90 -10.29 5.76 0.98
C LEU A 90 -9.86 5.61 2.44
N THR A 91 -8.64 5.14 2.71
CA THR A 91 -8.12 5.03 4.08
C THR A 91 -8.08 6.41 4.75
N LEU A 92 -7.52 7.42 4.06
CA LEU A 92 -7.47 8.80 4.56
C LEU A 92 -8.86 9.40 4.80
N GLY A 93 -9.82 9.10 3.90
CA GLY A 93 -11.19 9.60 4.01
C GLY A 93 -12.03 8.92 5.09
N LEU A 94 -11.80 7.63 5.33
CA LEU A 94 -12.65 6.81 6.21
C LEU A 94 -12.10 6.64 7.62
N ILE A 95 -10.79 6.79 7.84
CA ILE A 95 -10.21 6.58 9.16
C ILE A 95 -10.70 7.63 10.18
N PRO A 96 -11.30 7.23 11.31
CA PRO A 96 -11.67 8.17 12.35
C PRO A 96 -10.44 8.79 13.01
N ALA A 97 -10.55 10.06 13.43
CA ALA A 97 -9.42 10.80 14.02
C ALA A 97 -8.80 10.05 15.23
N ALA A 98 -9.63 9.49 16.10
CA ALA A 98 -9.20 8.71 17.27
C ALA A 98 -8.33 7.48 16.93
N TYR A 99 -8.42 6.96 15.70
CA TYR A 99 -7.70 5.75 15.26
C TYR A 99 -6.59 6.03 14.25
N SER A 100 -6.29 7.30 14.00
CA SER A 100 -5.39 7.76 12.94
C SER A 100 -3.98 8.11 13.40
N ARG A 101 -3.56 7.68 14.61
CA ARG A 101 -2.23 7.99 15.16
C ARG A 101 -1.12 7.77 14.11
N GLY A 102 -0.30 8.80 13.87
CA GLY A 102 0.82 8.73 12.93
C GLY A 102 0.45 8.62 11.45
N PHE A 103 -0.83 8.78 11.09
CA PHE A 103 -1.34 8.63 9.72
C PHE A 103 -2.45 9.64 9.39
N GLY A 104 -2.38 10.30 8.23
CA GLY A 104 -3.42 11.25 7.80
C GLY A 104 -3.69 12.33 8.87
N ILE A 105 -4.94 12.45 9.31
CA ILE A 105 -5.34 13.46 10.31
C ILE A 105 -4.58 13.34 11.64
N GLY A 106 -4.17 12.14 12.06
CA GLY A 106 -3.38 11.95 13.29
C GLY A 106 -1.88 12.19 13.11
N LEU A 107 -1.42 12.50 11.90
CA LEU A 107 -0.06 12.95 11.61
C LEU A 107 0.02 14.46 11.44
N THR A 108 -0.95 15.07 10.74
CA THR A 108 -0.87 16.47 10.30
C THR A 108 -1.99 17.37 10.82
N GLY A 109 -3.01 16.80 11.46
CA GLY A 109 -4.22 17.53 11.85
C GLY A 109 -5.24 17.70 10.72
N ALA A 110 -4.93 17.30 9.48
CA ALA A 110 -5.85 17.36 8.34
C ALA A 110 -5.94 16.01 7.62
N ARG A 111 -7.14 15.65 7.12
CA ARG A 111 -7.37 14.38 6.40
C ARG A 111 -6.56 14.30 5.09
N PHE A 112 -6.54 15.40 4.34
CA PHE A 112 -5.85 15.53 3.06
C PHE A 112 -4.90 16.72 3.11
N ASP A 113 -3.84 16.61 3.88
CA ASP A 113 -2.79 17.63 3.92
C ASP A 113 -1.94 17.56 2.64
N LEU A 114 -1.94 18.65 1.87
CA LEU A 114 -1.23 18.78 0.59
C LEU A 114 0.29 18.64 0.73
N ALA A 115 0.86 18.85 1.92
CA ALA A 115 2.30 18.67 2.16
C ALA A 115 2.71 17.19 2.16
N VAL A 116 1.86 16.29 2.66
CA VAL A 116 2.19 14.84 2.78
C VAL A 116 1.44 13.96 1.80
N LEU A 117 0.35 14.46 1.22
CA LEU A 117 -0.48 13.72 0.26
C LEU A 117 0.30 13.19 -0.96
N PRO A 118 1.26 13.92 -1.55
CA PRO A 118 2.08 13.40 -2.63
C PRO A 118 2.88 12.15 -2.23
N TRP A 119 3.40 12.10 -1.00
CA TRP A 119 4.16 10.96 -0.50
C TRP A 119 3.28 9.73 -0.26
N TYR A 120 2.06 9.93 0.23
CA TYR A 120 1.06 8.86 0.29
C TYR A 120 0.70 8.35 -1.10
N ALA A 121 0.53 9.24 -2.08
CA ALA A 121 0.25 8.84 -3.46
C ALA A 121 1.39 8.04 -4.09
N VAL A 122 2.65 8.48 -3.91
CA VAL A 122 3.84 7.75 -4.38
C VAL A 122 3.90 6.36 -3.75
N GLY A 123 3.73 6.26 -2.43
CA GLY A 123 3.75 4.96 -1.75
C GLY A 123 2.61 4.04 -2.19
N ALA A 124 1.42 4.59 -2.44
CA ALA A 124 0.25 3.85 -2.89
C ALA A 124 0.40 3.33 -4.33
N VAL A 125 0.93 4.16 -5.24
CA VAL A 125 1.23 3.75 -6.61
C VAL A 125 2.32 2.68 -6.62
N ALA A 126 3.41 2.89 -5.88
CA ALA A 126 4.49 1.92 -5.74
C ALA A 126 3.99 0.59 -5.18
N ALA A 127 3.10 0.61 -4.17
CA ALA A 127 2.46 -0.58 -3.63
C ALA A 127 1.69 -1.38 -4.69
N GLY A 128 0.93 -0.69 -5.55
CA GLY A 128 0.23 -1.31 -6.68
C GLY A 128 1.18 -1.97 -7.69
N LEU A 129 2.29 -1.31 -8.01
CA LEU A 129 3.30 -1.87 -8.91
C LEU A 129 4.01 -3.08 -8.28
N VAL A 130 4.39 -3.00 -7.01
CA VAL A 130 5.00 -4.10 -6.26
C VAL A 130 4.07 -5.30 -6.21
N PHE A 131 2.77 -5.08 -5.96
CA PHE A 131 1.76 -6.14 -6.04
C PHE A 131 1.73 -6.78 -7.43
N ALA A 132 1.58 -5.99 -8.49
CA ALA A 132 1.45 -6.51 -9.86
C ALA A 132 2.69 -7.30 -10.31
N LEU A 133 3.89 -6.78 -10.02
CA LEU A 133 5.15 -7.44 -10.34
C LEU A 133 5.34 -8.74 -9.53
N SER A 134 5.01 -8.72 -8.24
CA SER A 134 5.12 -9.91 -7.37
C SER A 134 4.16 -11.01 -7.82
N LEU A 135 2.93 -10.64 -8.17
CA LEU A 135 1.93 -11.55 -8.69
C LEU A 135 2.35 -12.15 -10.04
N ALA A 136 2.86 -11.32 -10.96
CA ALA A 136 3.36 -11.77 -12.26
C ALA A 136 4.54 -12.74 -12.13
N ARG A 137 5.51 -12.42 -11.26
CA ARG A 137 6.68 -13.28 -10.98
C ARG A 137 6.26 -14.63 -10.39
N CYS A 138 5.32 -14.65 -9.46
CA CYS A 138 4.83 -15.89 -8.85
C CYS A 138 4.11 -16.78 -9.87
N ARG A 139 3.26 -16.18 -10.73
CA ARG A 139 2.56 -16.90 -11.80
C ARG A 139 3.50 -17.45 -12.87
N ALA A 140 4.55 -16.70 -13.21
CA ALA A 140 5.57 -17.16 -14.15
C ALA A 140 6.37 -18.36 -13.63
N ARG A 141 6.60 -18.45 -12.31
CA ARG A 141 7.28 -19.58 -11.67
C ARG A 141 6.38 -20.81 -11.45
N ASN A 142 5.07 -20.61 -11.40
CA ASN A 142 4.08 -21.68 -11.20
C ASN A 142 3.08 -21.70 -12.36
N PRO A 143 3.52 -21.98 -13.60
CA PRO A 143 2.61 -22.12 -14.73
C PRO A 143 1.64 -23.27 -14.44
N ALA A 144 0.35 -23.04 -14.64
CA ALA A 144 -0.62 -24.13 -14.57
C ALA A 144 -0.25 -25.19 -15.63
N PRO A 145 -0.42 -26.49 -15.36
CA PRO A 145 -0.25 -27.51 -16.37
C PRO A 145 -1.13 -27.15 -17.57
N ARG A 146 -0.52 -27.08 -18.77
CA ARG A 146 -1.26 -26.87 -20.00
C ARG A 146 -2.16 -28.11 -20.20
N PRO A 147 -3.44 -27.93 -20.54
CA PRO A 147 -4.30 -29.05 -20.91
C PRO A 147 -3.75 -29.78 -22.14
#